data_AF-A0A5Z2YSL6-F1
#
_entry.id   AF-A0A5Z2YSL6-F1
#
_cell.length_a   1.000
_cell.length_b   1.000
_cell.length_c   1.000
_cell.angle_alpha   90.00
_cell.angle_beta   90.00
_cell.angle_gamma   90.00
#
_symmetry.space_group_name_H-M   'P 1'
#
loop_
_entity.id
_entity.type
_entity.pdbx_description
1 polymer ?
#
loop_
_entity_poly.entity_id
_entity_poly.type
_entity_poly.pdbx_seq_one_letter_code
_entity_poly.pdbx_strand_id
1 'polypeptide(L)'
;MPTIQHLLPAKPDDILELDEMWTFVQKRDNKQWLWLALCRRTKQIVGYYIGDRGIKACKQFSANIAPGYQNLITKSDMWKAYNKTFDPSLHECSEYRGETSHIERCNATVRARMGRLVRKSLSFSKQQAMHISAIHVFINKYNVQKANEYRKLTI
;
A
#
# COMPACT_ATOMS: atom_id res chain seq x y z
N MET A 1 -5.31 7.89 3.40
CA MET A 1 -4.72 8.36 2.14
C MET A 1 -3.35 8.97 2.40
N PRO A 2 -2.35 8.77 1.52
CA PRO A 2 -1.06 9.43 1.64
C PRO A 2 -1.20 10.94 1.39
N THR A 3 -0.29 11.75 1.94
CA THR A 3 -0.29 13.19 1.68
C THR A 3 0.18 13.46 0.25
N ILE A 4 -0.71 14.03 -0.58
CA ILE A 4 -0.49 14.23 -2.02
C ILE A 4 0.79 15.01 -2.33
N GLN A 5 1.12 16.03 -1.53
CA GLN A 5 2.30 16.88 -1.73
C GLN A 5 3.64 16.12 -1.72
N HIS A 6 3.69 14.92 -1.12
CA HIS A 6 4.89 14.11 -1.05
C HIS A 6 5.04 13.15 -2.23
N LEU A 7 4.03 13.05 -3.10
CA LEU A 7 4.04 12.18 -4.27
C LEU A 7 4.64 12.90 -5.47
N LEU A 8 5.42 12.16 -6.27
CA LEU A 8 5.75 12.59 -7.61
C LEU A 8 4.48 12.58 -8.48
N PRO A 9 4.41 13.40 -9.54
CA PRO A 9 3.27 13.37 -10.44
C PRO A 9 3.17 11.99 -11.10
N ALA A 10 1.93 11.52 -11.22
CA ALA A 10 1.60 10.32 -11.97
C ALA A 10 1.90 10.53 -13.46
N LYS A 11 2.26 9.45 -14.15
CA LYS A 11 2.36 9.39 -15.60
C LYS A 11 1.32 8.42 -16.15
N PRO A 12 0.81 8.63 -17.38
CA PRO A 12 -0.21 7.75 -17.97
C PRO A 12 0.22 6.28 -18.10
N ASP A 13 1.52 6.02 -18.24
CA ASP A 13 2.14 4.70 -18.36
C ASP A 13 2.56 4.09 -17.01
N ASP A 14 2.24 4.75 -15.90
CA ASP A 14 2.52 4.19 -14.58
C ASP A 14 1.68 2.95 -14.31
N ILE A 15 2.32 1.93 -13.76
CA ILE A 15 1.68 0.70 -13.28
C ILE A 15 1.71 0.71 -11.76
N LEU A 16 0.58 0.36 -11.15
CA LEU A 16 0.45 0.17 -9.70
C LEU A 16 0.44 -1.31 -9.35
N GLU A 17 1.25 -1.69 -8.36
CA GLU A 17 1.13 -2.99 -7.72
C GLU A 17 0.29 -2.85 -6.45
N LEU A 18 -0.67 -3.76 -6.27
CA LEU A 18 -1.58 -3.80 -5.13
C LEU A 18 -1.32 -5.07 -4.33
N ASP A 19 -1.27 -4.95 -3.00
CA ASP A 19 -1.15 -6.08 -2.09
C ASP A 19 -1.66 -5.68 -0.70
N GLU A 20 -1.95 -6.68 0.12
CA GLU A 20 -2.37 -6.52 1.48
C GLU A 20 -1.51 -7.31 2.46
N MET A 21 -1.26 -6.71 3.62
CA MET A 21 -0.63 -7.40 4.73
C MET A 21 -1.48 -7.32 5.98
N TRP A 22 -1.60 -8.45 6.67
CA TRP A 22 -2.22 -8.47 7.99
C TRP A 22 -1.25 -7.92 9.04
N THR A 23 -1.84 -7.25 10.02
CA THR A 23 -1.23 -6.68 11.22
C THR A 23 -2.22 -6.90 12.38
N PHE A 24 -1.93 -6.38 13.57
CA PHE A 24 -2.85 -6.51 14.71
C PHE A 24 -2.73 -5.34 15.69
N VAL A 25 -3.82 -5.09 16.43
CA VAL A 25 -3.88 -4.11 17.51
C VAL A 25 -4.26 -4.82 18.79
N GLN A 26 -3.44 -4.66 19.83
CA GLN A 26 -3.55 -5.29 21.15
C GLN A 26 -3.43 -6.83 21.15
N LYS A 27 -4.30 -7.55 20.42
CA LYS A 27 -4.35 -9.02 20.33
C LYS A 27 -4.48 -9.47 18.87
N ARG A 28 -4.02 -10.69 18.57
CA ARG A 28 -4.03 -11.25 17.20
C ARG A 28 -5.42 -11.37 16.59
N ASP A 29 -6.45 -11.55 17.42
CA ASP A 29 -7.83 -11.68 16.94
C ASP A 29 -8.35 -10.35 16.38
N ASN A 30 -7.82 -9.23 16.86
CA ASN A 30 -8.06 -7.93 16.24
C ASN A 30 -7.10 -7.73 15.06
N LYS A 31 -7.32 -8.52 14.00
CA LYS A 31 -6.57 -8.42 12.75
C LYS A 31 -6.93 -7.13 12.03
N GLN A 32 -5.89 -6.44 11.55
CA GLN A 32 -6.02 -5.23 10.75
C GLN A 32 -5.26 -5.46 9.43
N TRP A 33 -5.94 -5.30 8.30
CA TRP A 33 -5.38 -5.43 6.97
C TRP A 33 -4.91 -4.07 6.49
N LEU A 34 -3.61 -3.95 6.23
CA LEU A 34 -2.99 -2.81 5.57
C LEU A 34 -2.91 -3.11 4.08
N TRP A 35 -3.77 -2.44 3.32
CA TRP A 35 -3.80 -2.46 1.86
C TRP A 35 -2.88 -1.36 1.33
N LEU A 36 -2.05 -1.67 0.34
CA LEU A 36 -1.11 -0.71 -0.27
C LEU A 36 -1.25 -0.71 -1.79
N ALA A 37 -1.17 0.48 -2.39
CA ALA A 37 -0.96 0.67 -3.81
C ALA A 37 0.42 1.30 -4.02
N LEU A 38 1.31 0.61 -4.72
CA LEU A 38 2.69 1.02 -4.97
C LEU A 38 2.88 1.37 -6.45
N CYS A 39 3.34 2.58 -6.75
CA CYS A 39 3.75 2.94 -8.11
C CYS A 39 5.09 2.28 -8.47
N ARG A 40 5.14 1.48 -9.54
CA ARG A 40 6.37 0.80 -9.98
C ARG A 40 7.50 1.77 -10.30
N ARG A 41 7.22 2.87 -10.99
CA ARG A 41 8.25 3.83 -11.43
C ARG A 41 8.92 4.54 -10.26
N THR A 42 8.12 5.04 -9.33
CA THR A 42 8.60 5.91 -8.24
C THR A 42 8.89 5.15 -6.96
N LYS A 43 8.42 3.89 -6.85
CA LYS A 43 8.40 3.09 -5.63
C LYS A 43 7.67 3.79 -4.47
N GLN A 44 6.78 4.74 -4.76
CA GLN A 44 5.97 5.43 -3.75
C GLN A 44 4.66 4.69 -3.49
N ILE A 45 4.21 4.71 -2.23
CA ILE A 45 2.90 4.23 -1.84
C ILE A 45 1.89 5.34 -2.13
N VAL A 46 1.13 5.19 -3.22
CA VAL A 46 0.21 6.20 -3.75
C VAL A 46 -1.23 6.04 -3.24
N GLY A 47 -1.53 4.93 -2.58
CA GLY A 47 -2.80 4.66 -1.91
C GLY A 47 -2.61 3.68 -0.77
N TYR A 48 -3.40 3.81 0.29
CA TYR A 48 -3.46 2.80 1.36
C TYR A 48 -4.76 2.86 2.15
N TYR A 49 -5.10 1.74 2.79
CA TYR A 49 -6.24 1.61 3.69
C TYR A 49 -5.93 0.63 4.82
N ILE A 50 -6.47 0.88 6.01
CA ILE A 50 -6.31 0.00 7.18
C ILE A 50 -7.71 -0.39 7.66
N GLY A 51 -8.02 -1.68 7.64
CA GLY A 51 -9.33 -2.18 8.08
C GLY A 51 -9.49 -3.69 7.89
N ASP A 52 -10.66 -4.13 7.44
CA ASP A 52 -10.91 -5.54 7.12
C ASP A 52 -10.35 -5.94 5.73
N ARG A 53 -10.48 -7.24 5.37
CA ARG A 53 -10.07 -7.79 4.06
C ARG A 53 -11.24 -7.92 3.06
N GLY A 54 -12.37 -7.28 3.35
CA GLY A 54 -13.61 -7.44 2.59
C GLY A 54 -13.66 -6.56 1.34
N ILE A 55 -14.72 -6.76 0.55
CA ILE A 55 -14.99 -5.96 -0.65
C ILE A 55 -15.23 -4.48 -0.30
N LYS A 56 -15.88 -4.20 0.83
CA LYS A 56 -16.09 -2.82 1.31
C LYS A 56 -14.76 -2.13 1.60
N ALA A 57 -13.83 -2.80 2.26
CA ALA A 57 -12.48 -2.27 2.47
C ALA A 57 -11.73 -2.07 1.14
N CYS A 58 -11.84 -3.01 0.20
CA CYS A 58 -11.23 -2.87 -1.12
C CYS A 58 -11.76 -1.62 -1.86
N LYS A 59 -13.07 -1.34 -1.80
CA LYS A 59 -13.65 -0.11 -2.36
C LYS A 59 -13.08 1.16 -1.72
N GLN A 60 -12.95 1.19 -0.39
CA GLN A 60 -12.37 2.35 0.29
C GLN A 60 -10.87 2.48 0.03
N PHE A 61 -10.17 1.35 -0.16
CA PHE A 61 -8.79 1.33 -0.60
C PHE A 61 -8.62 1.95 -1.99
N SER A 62 -9.44 1.54 -2.97
CA SER A 62 -9.44 2.10 -4.32
C SER A 62 -9.72 3.61 -4.31
N ALA A 63 -10.74 4.05 -3.58
CA ALA A 63 -11.05 5.48 -3.40
C ALA A 63 -9.92 6.26 -2.71
N ASN A 64 -9.08 5.59 -1.92
CA ASN A 64 -7.95 6.19 -1.21
C ASN A 64 -6.67 6.31 -2.06
N ILE A 65 -6.67 5.81 -3.30
CA ILE A 65 -5.59 6.04 -4.25
C ILE A 65 -5.59 7.52 -4.63
N ALA A 66 -4.41 8.15 -4.58
CA ALA A 66 -4.26 9.57 -4.88
C ALA A 66 -4.83 9.91 -6.26
N PRO A 67 -5.56 11.05 -6.42
CA PRO A 67 -6.36 11.32 -7.61
C PRO A 67 -5.64 11.15 -8.95
N GLY A 68 -4.38 11.61 -9.07
CA GLY A 68 -3.61 11.48 -10.32
C GLY A 68 -3.22 10.04 -10.67
N TYR A 69 -3.28 9.12 -9.72
CA TYR A 69 -2.98 7.70 -9.89
C TYR A 69 -4.23 6.83 -10.05
N GLN A 70 -5.42 7.42 -10.00
CA GLN A 70 -6.67 6.70 -10.26
C GLN A 70 -6.77 6.34 -11.75
N ASN A 71 -7.42 5.21 -12.05
CA ASN A 71 -7.63 4.70 -13.42
C ASN A 71 -6.34 4.36 -14.20
N LEU A 72 -5.24 4.08 -13.49
CA LEU A 72 -4.03 3.52 -14.09
C LEU A 72 -4.08 1.99 -14.10
N ILE A 73 -3.16 1.38 -14.86
CA ILE A 73 -3.00 -0.08 -14.87
C ILE A 73 -2.62 -0.54 -13.47
N THR A 74 -3.36 -1.54 -12.97
CA THR A 74 -3.12 -2.13 -11.65
C THR A 74 -2.82 -3.62 -11.78
N LYS A 75 -1.91 -4.11 -10.95
CA LYS A 75 -1.52 -5.52 -10.88
C LYS A 75 -1.64 -6.02 -9.45
N SER A 76 -2.28 -7.17 -9.25
CA SER A 76 -2.39 -7.82 -7.94
C SER A 76 -2.38 -9.34 -8.07
N ASP A 77 -2.43 -10.01 -6.92
CA ASP A 77 -2.77 -11.43 -6.86
C ASP A 77 -4.25 -11.67 -7.24
N MET A 78 -4.61 -12.95 -7.43
CA MET A 78 -5.95 -13.40 -7.83
C MET A 78 -7.01 -13.28 -6.71
N TRP A 79 -6.87 -12.32 -5.79
CA TRP A 79 -7.82 -12.16 -4.70
C TRP A 79 -9.18 -11.60 -5.20
N LYS A 80 -10.26 -12.32 -4.87
CA LYS A 80 -11.63 -12.06 -5.37
C LYS A 80 -12.15 -10.63 -5.15
N ALA A 81 -11.61 -9.89 -4.19
CA ALA A 81 -12.06 -8.52 -3.91
C ALA A 81 -11.58 -7.52 -4.98
N TYR A 82 -10.42 -7.73 -5.59
CA TYR A 82 -9.89 -6.84 -6.62
C TYR A 82 -10.75 -6.87 -7.89
N ASN A 83 -11.10 -8.07 -8.37
CA ASN A 83 -11.99 -8.26 -9.53
C ASN A 83 -13.38 -7.63 -9.37
N LYS A 84 -13.85 -7.38 -8.13
CA LYS A 84 -15.15 -6.75 -7.86
C LYS A 84 -15.07 -5.22 -7.70
N THR A 85 -13.85 -4.68 -7.63
CA THR A 85 -13.62 -3.28 -7.23
C THR A 85 -12.92 -2.49 -8.33
N PHE A 86 -11.93 -3.10 -8.99
CA PHE A 86 -11.16 -2.48 -10.06
C PHE A 86 -11.77 -2.81 -11.42
N ASP A 87 -11.59 -1.91 -12.39
CA ASP A 87 -12.05 -2.10 -13.76
C ASP A 87 -11.28 -3.28 -14.40
N PRO A 88 -11.96 -4.32 -14.91
CA PRO A 88 -11.31 -5.47 -15.54
C PRO A 88 -10.44 -5.12 -16.75
N SER A 89 -10.67 -3.98 -17.41
CA SER A 89 -9.86 -3.52 -18.53
C SER A 89 -8.52 -2.89 -18.12
N LEU A 90 -8.43 -2.44 -16.85
CA LEU A 90 -7.26 -1.78 -16.28
C LEU A 90 -6.58 -2.63 -15.20
N HIS A 91 -7.17 -3.78 -14.85
CA HIS A 91 -6.72 -4.63 -13.75
C HIS A 91 -6.26 -5.99 -14.26
N GLU A 92 -4.99 -6.30 -14.04
CA GLU A 92 -4.38 -7.57 -14.41
C GLU A 92 -4.06 -8.37 -13.14
N CYS A 93 -4.72 -9.52 -12.96
CA CYS A 93 -4.33 -10.50 -11.95
C CYS A 93 -3.19 -11.36 -12.52
N SER A 94 -2.01 -11.32 -11.89
CA SER A 94 -0.88 -12.15 -12.33
C SER A 94 -0.76 -13.40 -11.45
N GLU A 95 -0.79 -14.59 -12.05
CA GLU A 95 -0.37 -15.83 -11.38
C GLU A 95 1.17 -15.94 -11.27
N TYR A 96 1.89 -15.13 -12.06
CA TYR A 96 3.35 -15.13 -12.13
C TYR A 96 3.98 -14.24 -11.05
N ARG A 97 4.86 -14.81 -10.21
CA ARG A 97 5.52 -14.14 -9.07
C ARG A 97 6.37 -12.90 -9.40
N GLY A 98 6.64 -12.62 -10.68
CA GLY A 98 7.50 -11.50 -11.09
C GLY A 98 6.81 -10.13 -11.06
N GLU A 99 5.49 -10.10 -11.29
CA GLU A 99 4.74 -8.87 -11.52
C GLU A 99 4.34 -8.13 -10.23
N THR A 100 4.58 -8.70 -9.05
CA THR A 100 4.30 -8.04 -7.75
C THR A 100 5.57 -7.94 -6.89
N SER A 101 6.74 -8.14 -7.49
CA SER A 101 8.01 -8.19 -6.76
C SER A 101 8.38 -6.86 -6.07
N HIS A 102 7.90 -5.72 -6.57
CA HIS A 102 8.18 -4.43 -5.95
C HIS A 102 7.35 -4.21 -4.69
N ILE A 103 6.06 -4.58 -4.71
CA ILE A 103 5.19 -4.47 -3.54
C ILE A 103 5.55 -5.51 -2.48
N GLU A 104 5.98 -6.71 -2.85
CA GLU A 104 6.53 -7.69 -1.90
C GLU A 104 7.74 -7.13 -1.15
N ARG A 105 8.68 -6.51 -1.87
CA ARG A 105 9.85 -5.83 -1.28
C ARG A 105 9.44 -4.64 -0.41
N CYS A 106 8.43 -3.87 -0.84
CA CYS A 106 7.87 -2.79 -0.05
C CYS A 106 7.29 -3.31 1.27
N ASN A 107 6.51 -4.40 1.23
CA ASN A 107 5.91 -5.04 2.39
C ASN A 107 6.99 -5.56 3.36
N ALA A 108 8.06 -6.15 2.85
CA ALA A 108 9.23 -6.52 3.66
C ALA A 108 9.87 -5.30 4.34
N THR A 109 10.03 -4.19 3.60
CA THR A 109 10.59 -2.94 4.12
C THR A 109 9.73 -2.33 5.23
N VAL A 110 8.40 -2.28 5.00
CA VAL A 110 7.41 -1.78 5.97
C VAL A 110 7.50 -2.60 7.26
N ARG A 111 7.48 -3.94 7.16
CA ARG A 111 7.59 -4.83 8.32
C ARG A 111 8.92 -4.70 9.07
N ALA A 112 10.03 -4.58 8.34
CA ALA A 112 11.35 -4.45 8.93
C ALA A 112 11.50 -3.13 9.71
N ARG A 113 10.97 -2.03 9.17
CA ARG A 113 11.09 -0.69 9.77
C ARG A 113 10.02 -0.39 10.82
N MET A 114 8.87 -1.07 10.74
CA MET A 114 7.77 -0.92 11.69
C MET A 114 7.60 -2.19 12.54
N GLY A 115 8.41 -2.32 13.60
CA GLY A 115 8.33 -3.46 14.53
C GLY A 115 6.94 -3.68 15.13
N ARG A 116 6.12 -2.61 15.20
CA ARG A 116 4.70 -2.63 15.61
C ARG A 116 3.77 -3.48 14.76
N LEU A 117 4.18 -3.83 13.55
CA LEU A 117 3.39 -4.65 12.63
C LEU A 117 3.70 -6.15 12.77
N VAL A 118 4.77 -6.52 13.50
CA VAL A 118 5.31 -7.89 13.49
C VAL A 118 5.38 -8.53 14.89
N ARG A 119 5.77 -7.81 15.95
CA ARG A 119 6.16 -8.42 17.22
C ARG A 119 5.16 -8.21 18.37
N LYS A 120 4.33 -9.24 18.65
CA LYS A 120 3.27 -9.23 19.68
C LYS A 120 3.74 -8.85 21.09
N SER A 121 4.90 -9.30 21.55
CA SER A 121 5.31 -9.12 22.94
C SER A 121 6.11 -7.84 23.21
N LEU A 122 6.70 -7.25 22.16
CA LEU A 122 7.72 -6.20 22.32
C LEU A 122 7.26 -4.85 21.78
N SER A 123 6.55 -4.84 20.65
CA SER A 123 6.16 -3.62 19.98
C SER A 123 4.89 -3.93 19.21
N PHE A 124 3.74 -3.54 19.77
CA PHE A 124 2.44 -3.60 19.13
C PHE A 124 1.64 -2.35 19.51
N SER A 125 0.68 -1.98 18.69
CA SER A 125 -0.19 -0.84 19.01
C SER A 125 -1.26 -1.28 19.99
N LYS A 126 -1.44 -0.55 21.10
CA LYS A 126 -2.50 -0.81 22.09
C LYS A 126 -3.84 -0.20 21.67
N GLN A 127 -3.81 0.85 20.86
CA GLN A 127 -4.98 1.59 20.39
C GLN A 127 -4.99 1.69 18.87
N GLN A 128 -6.18 1.59 18.27
CA GLN A 128 -6.38 1.65 16.82
C GLN A 128 -5.94 3.00 16.24
N ALA A 129 -6.30 4.12 16.88
CA ALA A 129 -5.94 5.46 16.42
C ALA A 129 -4.41 5.65 16.32
N MET A 130 -3.67 5.15 17.32
CA MET A 130 -2.20 5.20 17.32
C MET A 130 -1.58 4.27 16.28
N HIS A 131 -2.23 3.14 15.99
CA HIS A 131 -1.80 2.23 14.92
C HIS A 131 -1.89 2.90 13.55
N ILE A 132 -3.06 3.47 13.25
CA ILE A 132 -3.35 4.18 12.00
C ILE A 132 -2.40 5.37 11.84
N SER A 133 -2.25 6.17 12.90
CA SER A 133 -1.37 7.37 12.87
C SER A 133 0.08 7.00 12.63
N ALA A 134 0.59 5.94 13.27
CA ALA A 134 1.96 5.49 13.07
C ALA A 134 2.22 5.02 11.64
N ILE A 135 1.28 4.29 11.03
CA ILE A 135 1.37 3.87 9.62
C ILE A 135 1.31 5.09 8.69
N HIS A 136 0.41 6.05 8.95
CA HIS A 136 0.31 7.28 8.16
C HIS A 136 1.62 8.07 8.15
N VAL A 137 2.20 8.31 9.33
CA VAL A 137 3.48 9.02 9.47
C VAL A 137 4.61 8.26 8.75
N PHE A 138 4.65 6.94 8.90
CA PHE A 138 5.64 6.12 8.21
C PHE A 138 5.52 6.24 6.68
N ILE A 139 4.31 6.09 6.12
CA ILE A 139 4.07 6.15 4.68
C ILE A 139 4.48 7.51 4.13
N ASN A 140 4.13 8.60 4.81
CA ASN A 140 4.53 9.95 4.38
C ASN A 140 6.05 10.11 4.36
N LYS A 141 6.74 9.69 5.44
CA LYS A 141 8.20 9.74 5.49
C LYS A 141 8.85 8.86 4.41
N TYR A 142 8.32 7.67 4.20
CA TYR A 142 8.77 6.75 3.15
C TYR A 142 8.62 7.38 1.76
N ASN A 143 7.47 7.99 1.47
CA ASN A 143 7.23 8.63 0.17
C ASN A 143 8.15 9.82 -0.08
N VAL A 144 8.44 10.65 0.92
CA VAL A 144 9.43 11.73 0.80
C VAL A 144 10.81 11.16 0.49
N GLN A 145 11.23 10.10 1.19
CA GLN A 145 12.49 9.41 0.92
C GLN A 145 12.54 8.91 -0.53
N LYS A 146 11.48 8.24 -1.01
CA LYS A 146 11.39 7.71 -2.37
C LYS A 146 11.38 8.78 -3.45
N ALA A 147 10.69 9.90 -3.23
CA ALA A 147 10.75 11.04 -4.13
C ALA A 147 12.17 11.59 -4.28
N ASN A 148 12.90 11.71 -3.16
CA ASN A 148 14.28 12.20 -3.17
C ASN A 148 15.25 11.23 -3.84
N GLU A 149 15.11 9.93 -3.58
CA GLU A 149 15.88 8.87 -4.27
C GLU A 149 15.63 8.91 -5.79
N TYR A 150 14.37 9.02 -6.22
CA TYR A 150 14.02 9.09 -7.63
C TYR A 150 14.62 10.30 -8.33
N ARG A 151 14.53 11.50 -7.72
CA ARG A 151 15.09 12.73 -8.29
C ARG A 151 16.62 12.64 -8.49
N LYS A 152 17.34 12.01 -7.55
CA LYS A 152 18.79 11.81 -7.66
C LYS A 152 19.20 10.86 -8.79
N LEU A 153 18.35 9.92 -9.16
CA LEU A 153 18.61 8.96 -10.24
C LEU A 153 18.25 9.52 -11.62
N THR A 154 17.55 10.64 -11.68
CA THR A 154 17.03 11.25 -12.92
C THR A 154 17.79 12.54 -13.30
N ILE A 155 18.79 12.92 -12.49
CA ILE A 155 19.76 14.00 -12.76
C ILE A 155 21.06 13.31 -13.17
#